data_AF-A0A9D6ZQN3-F1
#
_entry.id   AF-A0A9D6ZQN3-F1
#
_cell.length_a   1.000
_cell.length_b   1.000
_cell.length_c   1.000
_cell.angle_alpha   90.00
_cell.angle_beta   90.00
_cell.angle_gamma   90.00
#
_symmetry.space_group_name_H-M   'P 1'
#
loop_
_entity.id
_entity.type
_entity.pdbx_description
1 polymer ?
#
loop_
_entity_poly.entity_id
_entity_poly.type
_entity_poly.pdbx_seq_one_letter_code
_entity_poly.pdbx_strand_id
1 'polypeptide(L)'
;MISRLSLARTFQAAVLGGALLALAGCGVTKSVTKVFHDDAPAPAKPAPAEVPADSPLTPRELLTARLINARAEANAPAITVGKLIEFADRSLACDCAGTRFVKSWERLDGGYQLNTNASSVRPLRFMCARDAQALSCYLQDIDRGAAVTPLEQRFMSGSEFIQSMYERGLNCPRTEPCAEPPPR
;
A
#
# COMPACT_ATOMS: atom_id res chain seq x y z
N MET A 1 -22.43 -51.64 -3.49
CA MET A 1 -23.55 -51.35 -4.41
C MET A 1 -23.39 -49.91 -4.87
N ILE A 2 -22.64 -49.64 -5.95
CA ILE A 2 -23.10 -49.44 -7.35
C ILE A 2 -24.16 -48.32 -7.39
N SER A 3 -23.88 -47.12 -7.91
CA SER A 3 -23.84 -46.86 -9.35
C SER A 3 -22.99 -45.64 -9.74
N ARG A 4 -22.24 -45.82 -10.83
CA ARG A 4 -21.64 -44.80 -11.68
C ARG A 4 -22.62 -44.46 -12.82
N LEU A 5 -22.79 -43.19 -13.17
CA LEU A 5 -23.22 -42.68 -14.50
C LEU A 5 -22.45 -41.35 -14.66
N SER A 6 -21.49 -41.12 -15.56
CA SER A 6 -21.28 -41.39 -17.00
C SER A 6 -22.05 -40.46 -17.96
N LEU A 7 -21.25 -39.66 -18.71
CA LEU A 7 -21.46 -39.09 -20.06
C LEU A 7 -22.61 -38.06 -20.26
N ALA A 8 -22.55 -37.04 -21.11
CA ALA A 8 -21.81 -36.86 -22.36
C ALA A 8 -21.60 -35.37 -22.74
N ARG A 9 -20.67 -35.19 -23.68
CA ARG A 9 -20.31 -34.00 -24.47
C ARG A 9 -21.48 -33.37 -25.22
N THR A 10 -21.38 -32.06 -25.46
CA THR A 10 -21.86 -31.45 -26.72
C THR A 10 -20.94 -30.31 -27.14
N PHE A 11 -20.26 -30.54 -28.27
CA PHE A 11 -19.64 -29.52 -29.11
C PHE A 11 -20.75 -28.81 -29.90
N GLN A 12 -20.72 -27.49 -29.97
CA GLN A 12 -21.37 -26.76 -31.07
C GLN A 12 -20.41 -25.70 -31.61
N ALA A 13 -19.84 -26.02 -32.76
CA ALA A 13 -19.30 -25.06 -33.71
C ALA A 13 -20.47 -24.56 -34.58
N ALA A 14 -20.53 -23.25 -34.84
CA ALA A 14 -21.34 -22.69 -35.91
C ALA A 14 -20.44 -21.81 -36.78
N VAL A 15 -20.35 -22.23 -38.04
CA VAL A 15 -19.68 -21.60 -39.18
C VAL A 15 -20.70 -20.73 -39.92
N LEU A 16 -20.19 -19.88 -40.82
CA LEU A 16 -20.84 -19.09 -41.90
C LEU A 16 -21.06 -17.63 -41.48
N GLY A 17 -20.46 -16.64 -42.14
CA GLY A 17 -20.07 -16.56 -43.55
C GLY A 17 -20.87 -15.42 -44.18
N GLY A 18 -20.20 -14.47 -44.84
CA GLY A 18 -20.89 -13.37 -45.51
C GLY A 18 -19.96 -12.20 -45.84
N ALA A 19 -19.30 -12.30 -46.99
CA ALA A 19 -18.52 -11.24 -47.61
C ALA A 19 -19.43 -10.14 -48.22
N LEU A 20 -18.93 -8.91 -48.36
CA LEU A 20 -19.07 -8.14 -49.61
C LEU A 20 -18.18 -6.88 -49.64
N LEU A 21 -17.54 -6.74 -50.81
CA LEU A 21 -16.64 -5.70 -51.29
C LEU A 21 -17.36 -4.38 -51.62
N ALA A 22 -16.61 -3.27 -51.58
CA ALA A 22 -16.54 -2.16 -52.57
C ALA A 22 -16.01 -0.88 -51.88
N LEU A 23 -15.29 0.06 -52.47
CA LEU A 23 -14.55 0.24 -53.72
C LEU A 23 -13.74 1.55 -53.55
N ALA A 24 -12.55 1.58 -54.15
CA ALA A 24 -11.84 2.70 -54.77
C ALA A 24 -11.96 4.14 -54.19
N GLY A 25 -10.80 4.68 -53.80
CA GLY A 25 -10.51 6.11 -53.79
C GLY A 25 -9.04 6.35 -54.17
N CYS A 26 -8.78 6.64 -55.44
CA CYS A 26 -7.49 7.08 -55.96
C CYS A 26 -7.15 8.48 -55.45
N GLY A 27 -5.92 8.69 -54.95
CA GLY A 27 -5.46 10.01 -54.53
C GLY A 27 -3.95 10.09 -54.31
N VAL A 28 -3.22 10.37 -55.40
CA VAL A 28 -1.95 11.12 -55.45
C VAL A 28 -0.78 10.64 -54.56
N THR A 29 0.15 9.95 -55.21
CA THR A 29 1.54 9.77 -54.76
C THR A 29 2.28 11.12 -54.76
N LYS A 30 2.67 11.60 -53.57
CA LYS A 30 3.78 12.54 -53.40
C LYS A 30 4.89 11.87 -52.61
N SER A 31 5.89 11.36 -53.33
CA SER A 31 7.20 11.06 -52.76
C SER A 31 7.94 12.37 -52.56
N VAL A 32 8.11 12.81 -51.32
CA VAL A 32 9.15 13.77 -50.92
C VAL A 32 9.78 13.28 -49.61
N THR A 33 10.97 12.73 -49.78
CA THR A 33 12.12 12.63 -48.88
C THR A 33 11.85 12.83 -47.38
N LYS A 34 11.72 11.73 -46.65
CA LYS A 34 11.87 11.68 -45.19
C LYS A 34 13.35 11.94 -44.87
N VAL A 35 13.66 13.15 -44.40
CA VAL A 35 14.91 13.40 -43.68
C VAL A 35 14.79 12.63 -42.37
N PHE A 36 15.64 11.62 -42.20
CA PHE A 36 15.85 10.98 -40.91
C PHE A 36 16.42 12.06 -39.98
N HIS A 37 15.61 12.51 -39.02
CA HIS A 37 16.16 13.07 -37.80
C HIS A 37 16.44 11.90 -36.88
N ASP A 38 17.70 11.84 -36.45
CA ASP A 38 18.25 10.91 -35.49
C ASP A 38 17.26 10.56 -34.38
N ASP A 39 17.21 9.27 -34.06
CA ASP A 39 16.57 8.69 -32.89
C ASP A 39 17.06 9.41 -31.62
N ALA A 40 16.34 10.45 -31.21
CA ALA A 40 16.48 11.00 -29.88
C ALA A 40 16.02 9.90 -28.89
N PRO A 41 16.89 9.45 -27.97
CA PRO A 41 16.51 8.43 -27.02
C PRO A 41 15.32 8.93 -26.20
N ALA A 42 14.31 8.07 -26.07
CA ALA A 42 13.14 8.33 -25.23
C ALA A 42 13.61 8.82 -23.84
N PRO A 43 13.02 9.89 -23.28
CA PRO A 43 13.43 10.40 -21.98
C PRO A 43 13.32 9.27 -20.96
N ALA A 44 14.44 8.97 -20.32
CA ALA A 44 14.55 7.94 -19.30
C ALA A 44 13.46 8.16 -18.25
N LYS A 45 12.69 7.10 -17.97
CA LYS A 45 11.71 7.08 -16.87
C LYS A 45 12.44 7.54 -15.60
N PRO A 46 11.96 8.57 -14.88
CA PRO A 46 12.62 9.05 -13.68
C PRO A 46 12.77 7.89 -12.70
N ALA A 47 14.00 7.64 -12.26
CA ALA A 47 14.25 6.72 -11.16
C ALA A 47 13.43 7.19 -9.95
N PRO A 48 12.78 6.27 -9.19
CA PRO A 48 12.12 6.64 -7.95
C PRO A 48 13.13 7.36 -7.06
N ALA A 49 12.82 8.60 -6.66
CA ALA A 49 13.70 9.38 -5.81
C ALA A 49 14.06 8.57 -4.55
N GLU A 50 15.35 8.45 -4.26
CA GLU A 50 15.82 7.87 -3.01
C GLU A 50 15.33 8.74 -1.86
N VAL A 51 14.56 8.15 -0.94
CA VAL A 51 14.16 8.82 0.29
C VAL A 51 15.40 8.83 1.19
N PRO A 52 15.87 10.01 1.66
CA PRO A 52 16.94 10.07 2.63
C PRO A 52 16.60 9.19 3.84
N ALA A 53 17.58 8.42 4.33
CA ALA A 53 17.40 7.38 5.36
C ALA A 53 16.79 7.89 6.69
N ASP A 54 16.70 9.21 6.89
CA ASP A 54 16.17 9.86 8.08
C ASP A 54 15.00 10.83 7.79
N SER A 55 14.27 10.63 6.68
CA SER A 55 13.14 11.50 6.37
C SER A 55 11.94 11.20 7.30
N PRO A 56 11.41 12.21 8.03
CA PRO A 56 10.16 12.07 8.80
C PRO A 56 8.92 12.10 7.89
N LEU A 57 9.10 12.34 6.58
CA LEU A 57 8.02 12.35 5.61
C LEU A 57 7.75 10.94 5.10
N THR A 58 6.48 10.54 5.11
CA THR A 58 6.05 9.29 4.50
C THR A 58 6.40 9.27 3.00
N PRO A 59 7.14 8.25 2.52
CA PRO A 59 7.44 8.09 1.09
C PRO A 59 6.19 8.22 0.23
N ARG A 60 6.31 8.93 -0.90
CA ARG A 60 5.16 9.29 -1.74
C ARG A 60 4.38 8.07 -2.21
N GLU A 61 5.08 7.01 -2.62
CA GLU A 61 4.42 5.77 -3.04
C GLU A 61 3.64 5.06 -1.92
N LEU A 62 4.00 5.26 -0.65
CA LEU A 62 3.30 4.65 0.48
C LEU A 62 1.98 5.36 0.80
N LEU A 63 1.83 6.64 0.45
CA LEU A 63 0.60 7.39 0.73
C LEU A 63 -0.65 6.70 0.14
N THR A 64 -0.50 6.09 -1.03
CA THR A 64 -1.57 5.36 -1.74
C THR A 64 -1.40 3.84 -1.71
N ALA A 65 -0.36 3.32 -1.07
CA ALA A 65 -0.14 1.87 -0.98
C ALA A 65 -1.25 1.20 -0.18
N ARG A 66 -1.87 0.17 -0.75
CA ARG A 66 -2.96 -0.57 -0.11
C ARG A 66 -2.41 -1.44 1.01
N LEU A 67 -3.02 -1.42 2.19
CA LEU A 67 -2.73 -2.40 3.22
C LEU A 67 -3.54 -3.67 2.97
N ILE A 68 -2.85 -4.80 2.85
CA ILE A 68 -3.44 -6.10 2.48
C ILE A 68 -3.50 -7.10 3.63
N ASN A 69 -3.20 -6.66 4.85
CA ASN A 69 -3.42 -7.47 6.04
C ASN A 69 -4.86 -8.00 6.08
N ALA A 70 -5.05 -9.21 6.62
CA ALA A 70 -6.38 -9.71 6.92
C ALA A 70 -7.12 -8.72 7.83
N ARG A 71 -8.43 -8.59 7.70
CA ARG A 71 -9.17 -7.69 8.58
C ARG A 71 -9.34 -8.35 9.95
N ALA A 72 -9.01 -7.64 11.02
CA ALA A 72 -9.25 -8.12 12.38
C ALA A 72 -10.75 -8.25 12.66
N GLU A 73 -11.54 -7.29 12.16
CA GLU A 73 -13.00 -7.30 12.22
C GLU A 73 -13.61 -7.15 10.82
N ALA A 74 -14.78 -7.74 10.58
CA ALA A 74 -15.40 -7.75 9.25
C ALA A 74 -15.78 -6.34 8.73
N ASN A 75 -16.10 -5.43 9.66
CA ASN A 75 -16.47 -4.03 9.41
C ASN A 75 -15.25 -3.09 9.21
N ALA A 76 -14.03 -3.54 9.50
CA ALA A 76 -12.83 -2.73 9.34
C ALA A 76 -12.65 -2.30 7.88
N PRO A 77 -12.56 -1.00 7.56
CA PRO A 77 -12.39 -0.56 6.18
C PRO A 77 -11.01 -0.94 5.65
N ALA A 78 -10.92 -1.21 4.35
CA ALA A 78 -9.63 -1.29 3.68
C ALA A 78 -9.00 0.11 3.64
N ILE A 79 -7.79 0.25 4.19
CA ILE A 79 -7.07 1.53 4.26
C ILE A 79 -5.73 1.47 3.52
N THR A 80 -5.13 2.64 3.28
CA THR A 80 -3.77 2.75 2.76
C THR A 80 -2.76 2.92 3.90
N VAL A 81 -1.48 2.72 3.62
CA VAL A 81 -0.40 3.06 4.57
C VAL A 81 -0.49 4.55 4.95
N GLY A 82 -0.71 5.45 3.99
CA GLY A 82 -0.91 6.87 4.27
C GLY A 82 -2.04 7.15 5.27
N LYS A 83 -3.18 6.46 5.13
CA LYS A 83 -4.32 6.61 6.04
C LYS A 83 -4.04 6.02 7.43
N LEU A 84 -3.32 4.90 7.51
CA LEU A 84 -2.85 4.34 8.78
C LEU A 84 -1.99 5.36 9.54
N ILE A 85 -1.04 6.01 8.86
CA ILE A 85 -0.18 7.03 9.47
C ILE A 85 -0.99 8.24 9.95
N GLU A 86 -1.98 8.67 9.18
CA GLU A 86 -2.89 9.76 9.60
C GLU A 86 -3.62 9.41 10.91
N PHE A 87 -4.14 8.19 11.02
CA PHE A 87 -4.81 7.73 12.24
C PHE A 87 -3.84 7.58 13.42
N ALA A 88 -2.62 7.11 13.17
CA ALA A 88 -1.58 7.00 14.20
C ALA A 88 -1.13 8.36 14.72
N ASP A 89 -0.93 9.35 13.84
CA ASP A 89 -0.64 10.74 14.21
C ASP A 89 -1.76 11.31 15.08
N ARG A 90 -3.04 11.07 14.71
CA ARG A 90 -4.19 11.51 15.50
C ARG A 90 -4.22 10.85 16.89
N SER A 91 -4.08 9.52 16.94
CA SER A 91 -4.05 8.78 18.20
C SER A 91 -2.96 9.32 19.13
N LEU A 92 -1.74 9.55 18.61
CA LEU A 92 -0.62 10.02 19.40
C LEU A 92 -0.80 11.47 19.88
N ALA A 93 -1.42 12.33 19.06
CA ALA A 93 -1.74 13.70 19.46
C ALA A 93 -2.74 13.73 20.64
N CYS A 94 -3.59 12.71 20.79
CA CYS A 94 -4.50 12.56 21.92
C CYS A 94 -3.78 12.11 23.20
N ASP A 95 -2.72 11.31 23.07
CA ASP A 95 -1.88 10.77 24.16
C ASP A 95 -0.82 11.76 24.67
N CYS A 96 -0.98 13.06 24.36
CA CYS A 96 -0.10 14.14 24.83
C CYS A 96 1.34 14.13 24.30
N ALA A 97 1.55 13.55 23.12
CA ALA A 97 2.81 13.70 22.41
C ALA A 97 2.74 14.92 21.46
N GLY A 98 3.52 15.96 21.75
CA GLY A 98 3.76 17.09 20.85
C GLY A 98 4.60 16.71 19.62
N THR A 99 4.60 15.44 19.23
CA THR A 99 5.45 14.84 18.20
C THR A 99 4.62 14.00 17.26
N ARG A 100 5.04 13.93 16.00
CA ARG A 100 4.43 13.02 15.01
C ARG A 100 4.69 11.57 15.41
N PHE A 101 3.78 10.69 15.01
CA PHE A 101 3.96 9.24 15.16
C PHE A 101 5.20 8.76 14.41
N VAL A 102 5.40 9.28 13.20
CA VAL A 102 6.57 8.98 12.36
C VAL A 102 7.81 9.68 12.90
N LYS A 103 8.86 8.89 13.16
CA LYS A 103 10.22 9.40 13.43
C LYS A 103 11.05 9.45 12.16
N SER A 104 11.20 8.31 11.49
CA SER A 104 11.91 8.21 10.21
C SER A 104 11.47 6.99 9.42
N TRP A 105 11.70 7.04 8.11
CA TRP A 105 11.50 5.92 7.20
C TRP A 105 12.83 5.43 6.66
N GLU A 106 12.99 4.12 6.67
CA GLU A 106 14.11 3.40 6.06
C GLU A 106 13.56 2.52 4.95
N ARG A 107 14.19 2.57 3.77
CA ARG A 107 13.85 1.67 2.67
C ARG A 107 14.63 0.38 2.84
N LEU A 108 13.93 -0.75 2.76
CA LEU A 108 14.50 -2.09 2.87
C LEU A 108 14.37 -2.83 1.53
N ASP A 109 15.13 -3.91 1.37
CA ASP A 109 14.89 -4.87 0.29
C ASP A 109 13.49 -5.47 0.45
N GLY A 110 12.64 -5.22 -0.54
CA GLY A 110 11.25 -5.68 -0.56
C GLY A 110 10.28 -4.87 0.32
N GLY A 111 10.66 -3.71 0.86
CA GLY A 111 9.74 -2.95 1.70
C GLY A 111 10.27 -1.69 2.36
N TYR A 112 9.67 -1.34 3.49
CA TYR A 112 10.00 -0.16 4.28
C TYR A 112 9.93 -0.48 5.78
N GLN A 113 10.78 0.17 6.55
CA GLN A 113 10.74 0.18 8.00
C GLN A 113 10.42 1.59 8.48
N LEU A 114 9.42 1.69 9.35
CA LEU A 114 9.02 2.91 10.01
C LEU A 114 9.51 2.90 11.45
N ASN A 115 10.43 3.80 11.76
CA ASN A 115 10.77 4.11 13.14
C ASN A 115 9.71 5.08 13.69
N THR A 116 9.17 4.77 14.87
CA THR A 116 8.10 5.56 15.49
C THR A 116 8.63 6.35 16.68
N ASN A 117 7.96 7.46 17.02
CA ASN A 117 8.17 8.14 18.30
C ASN A 117 7.32 7.52 19.44
N ALA A 118 6.51 6.50 19.14
CA ALA A 118 5.74 5.80 20.15
C ALA A 118 6.65 4.86 20.93
N SER A 119 6.79 5.10 22.24
CA SER A 119 7.63 4.28 23.14
C SER A 119 7.16 2.82 23.27
N SER A 120 5.90 2.55 22.90
CA SER A 120 5.23 1.25 23.04
C SER A 120 5.28 0.36 21.80
N VAL A 121 5.93 0.81 20.72
CA VAL A 121 5.91 0.13 19.42
C VAL A 121 7.32 0.12 18.83
N ARG A 122 7.91 -1.08 18.65
CA ARG A 122 9.16 -1.24 17.90
C ARG A 122 8.96 -0.86 16.42
N PRO A 123 10.04 -0.67 15.62
CA PRO A 123 9.89 -0.25 14.24
C PRO A 123 8.91 -1.14 13.45
N LEU A 124 7.98 -0.50 12.75
CA LEU A 124 6.95 -1.18 11.96
C LEU A 124 7.53 -1.57 10.60
N ARG A 125 7.38 -2.83 10.22
CA ARG A 125 7.91 -3.35 8.94
C ARG A 125 6.79 -3.59 7.94
N PHE A 126 6.89 -2.94 6.79
CA PHE A 126 5.98 -3.07 5.66
C PHE A 126 6.67 -3.83 4.54
N MET A 127 6.16 -5.02 4.21
CA MET A 127 6.59 -5.79 3.03
C MET A 127 5.72 -5.41 1.85
N CYS A 128 6.32 -4.86 0.80
CA CYS A 128 5.58 -4.24 -0.28
C CYS A 128 5.90 -4.88 -1.63
N ALA A 129 4.86 -5.10 -2.42
CA ALA A 129 4.96 -5.58 -3.80
C ALA A 129 4.15 -4.65 -4.71
N ARG A 130 4.72 -4.33 -5.86
CA ARG A 130 4.05 -3.54 -6.90
C ARG A 130 3.55 -4.47 -7.99
N ASP A 131 2.27 -4.38 -8.30
CA ASP A 131 1.68 -4.96 -9.51
C ASP A 131 1.43 -3.86 -10.57
N ALA A 132 0.76 -4.22 -11.66
CA ALA A 132 0.46 -3.30 -12.76
C ALA A 132 -0.49 -2.14 -12.37
N GLN A 133 -1.24 -2.29 -11.28
CA GLN A 133 -2.33 -1.40 -10.88
C GLN A 133 -1.99 -0.58 -9.64
N ALA A 134 -1.27 -1.16 -8.66
CA ALA A 134 -1.03 -0.54 -7.38
C ALA A 134 0.22 -1.06 -6.66
N LEU A 135 0.67 -0.28 -5.67
CA LEU A 135 1.56 -0.77 -4.62
C LEU A 135 0.69 -1.34 -3.49
N SER A 136 1.01 -2.54 -3.06
CA SER A 136 0.36 -3.20 -1.93
C SER A 136 1.40 -3.53 -0.88
N CYS A 137 1.08 -3.31 0.40
CA CYS A 137 1.96 -3.55 1.52
C CYS A 137 1.27 -4.40 2.58
N TYR A 138 2.01 -5.34 3.15
CA TYR A 138 1.65 -6.12 4.32
C TYR A 138 2.44 -5.61 5.53
N LEU A 139 1.74 -5.24 6.60
CA LEU A 139 2.35 -4.90 7.88
C LEU A 139 2.66 -6.18 8.64
N GLN A 140 3.94 -6.40 8.96
CA GLN A 140 4.36 -7.54 9.78
C GLN A 140 3.88 -7.41 11.22
N ASP A 141 3.92 -8.54 11.94
CA ASP A 141 3.62 -8.58 13.36
C ASP A 141 4.59 -7.70 14.15
N ILE A 142 4.04 -7.09 15.19
CA ILE A 142 4.66 -6.00 15.91
C ILE A 142 5.08 -6.52 17.28
N ASP A 143 6.36 -6.35 17.57
CA ASP A 143 6.90 -6.57 18.90
C ASP A 143 6.71 -5.28 19.74
N ARG A 144 5.84 -5.34 20.75
CA ARG A 144 5.56 -4.22 21.67
C ARG A 144 6.67 -4.01 22.71
N GLY A 145 7.73 -4.82 22.65
CA GLY A 145 8.92 -4.71 23.49
C GLY A 145 8.90 -5.66 24.69
N ALA A 146 10.10 -5.90 25.23
CA ALA A 146 10.33 -6.84 26.32
C ALA A 146 9.70 -6.43 27.67
N ALA A 147 9.19 -5.19 27.77
CA ALA A 147 8.49 -4.71 28.96
C ALA A 147 7.09 -5.32 29.13
N VAL A 148 6.50 -5.88 28.07
CA VAL A 148 5.19 -6.56 28.14
C VAL A 148 5.38 -7.97 28.66
N THR A 149 4.89 -8.21 29.89
CA THR A 149 4.81 -9.54 30.51
C THR A 149 3.32 -9.84 30.70
N PRO A 150 2.74 -10.85 30.03
CA PRO A 150 3.33 -12.08 29.51
C PRO A 150 3.68 -12.07 28.00
N LEU A 151 4.46 -13.07 27.54
CA LEU A 151 5.02 -13.14 26.18
C LEU A 151 3.95 -13.17 25.08
N GLU A 152 2.82 -13.79 25.36
CA GLU A 152 1.70 -13.91 24.42
C GLU A 152 1.06 -12.55 24.12
N GLN A 153 1.23 -11.56 25.00
CA GLN A 153 0.73 -10.20 24.81
C GLN A 153 1.76 -9.25 24.20
N ARG A 154 3.02 -9.69 24.07
CA ARG A 154 4.12 -8.90 23.53
C ARG A 154 3.99 -8.70 22.03
N PHE A 155 3.51 -9.71 21.32
CA PHE A 155 3.31 -9.64 19.88
C PHE A 155 1.88 -9.27 19.56
N MET A 156 1.71 -8.34 18.62
CA MET A 156 0.43 -7.93 18.09
C MET A 156 0.46 -8.13 16.58
N SER A 157 -0.59 -8.70 16.02
CA SER A 157 -0.66 -8.85 14.56
C SER A 157 -0.75 -7.49 13.87
N GLY A 158 -0.25 -7.39 12.64
CA GLY A 158 -0.42 -6.17 11.84
C GLY A 158 -1.91 -5.79 11.67
N SER A 159 -2.78 -6.78 11.58
CA SER A 159 -4.24 -6.65 11.50
C SER A 159 -4.86 -5.98 12.73
N GLU A 160 -4.51 -6.45 13.93
CA GLU A 160 -4.98 -5.87 15.20
C GLU A 160 -4.46 -4.45 15.37
N PHE A 161 -3.21 -4.19 14.99
CA PHE A 161 -2.64 -2.86 15.07
C PHE A 161 -3.36 -1.87 14.15
N ILE A 162 -3.61 -2.26 12.90
CA ILE A 162 -4.36 -1.44 11.94
C ILE A 162 -5.74 -1.09 12.50
N GLN A 163 -6.46 -2.07 13.03
CA GLN A 163 -7.77 -1.86 13.66
C GLN A 163 -7.67 -0.89 14.82
N SER A 164 -6.72 -1.12 15.72
CA SER A 164 -6.53 -0.30 16.91
C SER A 164 -6.16 1.15 16.59
N MET A 165 -5.36 1.39 15.55
CA MET A 165 -5.06 2.74 15.06
C MET A 165 -6.30 3.39 14.44
N TYR A 166 -7.07 2.64 13.64
CA TYR A 166 -8.31 3.14 13.06
C TYR A 166 -9.30 3.61 14.14
N GLU A 167 -9.57 2.77 15.14
CA GLU A 167 -10.52 3.08 16.21
C GLU A 167 -10.08 4.27 17.07
N ARG A 168 -8.81 4.31 17.49
CA ARG A 168 -8.23 5.41 18.27
C ARG A 168 -8.04 6.69 17.46
N GLY A 169 -7.83 6.57 16.15
CA GLY A 169 -7.75 7.71 15.24
C GLY A 169 -9.11 8.33 14.93
N LEU A 170 -10.20 7.56 15.03
CA LEU A 170 -11.57 8.04 14.93
C LEU A 170 -12.05 8.67 16.23
N ASN A 171 -11.82 7.96 17.33
CA ASN A 171 -12.25 8.36 18.65
C ASN A 171 -11.01 8.84 19.39
N CYS A 172 -10.87 10.14 19.59
CA CYS A 172 -9.81 10.76 20.40
C CYS A 172 -10.35 11.00 21.82
N PRO A 173 -10.51 9.99 22.69
CA PRO A 173 -10.84 10.24 24.07
C PRO A 173 -9.60 10.86 24.71
N ARG A 174 -9.56 12.19 24.84
CA ARG A 174 -8.53 12.83 25.67
C ARG A 174 -8.76 12.31 27.09
N THR A 175 -7.89 11.43 27.56
CA THR A 175 -8.02 10.86 28.89
C THR A 175 -7.63 11.87 29.95
N GLU A 176 -6.60 12.70 29.73
CA GLU A 176 -6.17 13.76 30.67
C GLU A 176 -5.50 14.95 29.92
N PRO A 177 -5.49 16.17 30.49
CA PRO A 177 -4.70 17.28 29.95
C PRO A 177 -3.19 16.95 30.01
N CYS A 178 -2.45 17.38 28.99
CA CYS A 178 -1.02 17.12 28.92
C CYS A 178 -0.31 17.85 30.07
N ALA A 179 0.55 17.13 30.80
CA ALA A 179 1.37 17.74 31.83
C ALA A 179 2.16 18.92 31.23
N GLU A 180 2.16 20.07 31.91
CA GLU A 180 2.97 21.19 31.49
C GLU A 180 4.46 20.76 31.44
N PRO A 181 5.19 21.13 30.37
CA PRO A 181 6.63 20.91 30.36
C PRO A 181 7.26 21.62 31.57
N PRO A 182 8.29 21.04 32.21
CA PRO A 182 8.99 21.72 33.29
C PRO A 182 9.53 23.08 32.81
N PRO A 183 9.53 24.12 33.67
CA PRO A 183 10.09 25.42 33.29
C PRO A 183 11.55 25.25 32.86
N ARG A 184 11.91 25.86 31.73
CA ARG A 184 13.27 25.87 31.18
C ARG A 184 14.21 26.73 32.01
#